data_AF-A0A0V0UH10-F1
#
_entry.id   AF-A0A0V0UH10-F1
#
_cell.length_a   1.000
_cell.length_b   1.000
_cell.length_c   1.000
_cell.angle_alpha   90.00
_cell.angle_beta   90.00
_cell.angle_gamma   90.00
#
_symmetry.space_group_name_H-M   'P 1'
#
loop_
_entity.id
_entity.type
_entity.pdbx_description
1 polymer ?
#
loop_
_entity_poly.entity_id
_entity_poly.type
_entity_poly.pdbx_seq_one_letter_code
_entity_poly.pdbx_strand_id
1 'polypeptide(L)'
;MKRLTTIYKLMLFIISVDYVHSHGCIPVICEGNIDNSLRRCPDYDSTCGSYGGKRFDERYIKGVDILCQPSSAVYAPFDGVITYQRPFRDNSCIDHGLRITGEGQWIGYIAVISYIEPIRYGGRVHRGDIIGHSLTLSCLPRPDSHFEPHILFQLYLQGQPVNPTYHLKECMCTGQVCESNVGNKLASVPYQNRRGFGKGWTLKCHAVQELTNNGEMSSRLPDIYAPIDGHFLGRFRPMPLADGVEDYQCTNNGIFILGADFTAHIYNAKFSIEPGKQTIRQGQKIGQRLDCPSESFSNNIFIELRYKGRFANFTNLILGEDCKLPPLH
;
A
#
# COMPACT_ATOMS: atom_id res chain seq x y z
N MET A 1 -28.93 55.84 32.37
CA MET A 1 -28.27 54.57 32.76
C MET A 1 -28.73 53.46 31.82
N LYS A 2 -28.01 53.19 30.72
CA LYS A 2 -28.29 52.05 29.83
C LYS A 2 -27.12 51.08 29.94
N ARG A 3 -27.39 49.87 30.45
CA ARG A 3 -26.42 48.78 30.63
C ARG A 3 -25.99 48.26 29.26
N LEU A 4 -24.69 48.29 28.97
CA LEU A 4 -24.08 47.49 27.91
C LEU A 4 -23.98 46.05 28.40
N THR A 5 -24.60 45.12 27.68
CA THR A 5 -24.41 43.68 27.87
C THR A 5 -23.54 43.17 26.71
N THR A 6 -22.24 43.03 26.95
CA THR A 6 -21.30 42.41 26.02
C THR A 6 -21.42 40.89 26.15
N ILE A 7 -21.94 40.24 25.11
CA ILE A 7 -22.00 38.76 25.02
C ILE A 7 -20.70 38.29 24.37
N TYR A 8 -19.82 37.66 25.14
CA TYR A 8 -18.67 36.92 24.60
C TYR A 8 -19.16 35.59 24.00
N LYS A 9 -19.21 35.49 22.67
CA LYS A 9 -19.35 34.21 21.97
C LYS A 9 -18.00 33.48 22.00
N LEU A 10 -17.90 32.48 22.88
CA LEU A 10 -16.79 31.53 22.88
C LEU A 10 -16.94 30.62 21.64
N MET A 11 -16.22 30.94 20.56
CA MET A 11 -16.08 30.05 19.40
C MET A 11 -15.16 28.90 19.79
N LEU A 12 -15.75 27.76 20.17
CA LEU A 12 -15.07 26.48 20.22
C LEU A 12 -14.68 26.08 18.80
N PHE A 13 -13.44 26.38 18.42
CA PHE A 13 -12.82 25.75 17.25
C PHE A 13 -12.63 24.27 17.57
N ILE A 14 -13.53 23.44 17.08
CA ILE A 14 -13.30 22.00 16.96
C ILE A 14 -12.16 21.87 15.95
N ILE A 15 -10.95 21.64 16.44
CA ILE A 15 -9.82 21.24 15.60
C ILE A 15 -10.12 19.80 15.20
N SER A 16 -10.75 19.62 14.04
CA SER A 16 -10.79 18.33 13.36
C SER A 16 -9.34 17.97 13.04
N VAL A 17 -8.73 17.13 13.88
CA VAL A 17 -7.49 16.47 13.52
C VAL A 17 -7.88 15.42 12.50
N ASP A 18 -7.90 15.80 11.23
CA ASP A 18 -8.02 14.83 10.14
C ASP A 18 -6.78 13.93 10.24
N TYR A 19 -6.96 12.75 10.83
CA TYR A 19 -5.98 11.68 10.76
C TYR A 19 -5.90 11.27 9.29
N VAL A 20 -5.00 11.92 8.55
CA VAL A 20 -4.68 11.58 7.16
C VAL A 20 -4.01 10.22 7.20
N HIS A 21 -4.80 9.17 7.01
CA HIS A 21 -4.28 7.82 6.92
C HIS A 21 -3.44 7.73 5.65
N SER A 22 -2.17 7.37 5.84
CA SER A 22 -1.23 7.07 4.75
C SER A 22 -1.86 6.12 3.76
N HIS A 23 -1.76 6.44 2.47
CA HIS A 23 -2.43 5.75 1.37
C HIS A 23 -1.90 4.32 1.12
N GLY A 24 -0.77 3.95 1.75
CA GLY A 24 -0.18 2.61 1.73
C GLY A 24 -0.57 1.65 2.85
N CYS A 25 -1.32 2.09 3.87
CA CYS A 25 -1.78 1.18 4.92
C CYS A 25 -3.13 0.58 4.56
N ILE A 26 -3.33 -0.67 4.94
CA ILE A 26 -4.70 -1.18 5.09
C ILE A 26 -5.30 -0.53 6.36
N PRO A 27 -6.48 0.10 6.28
CA PRO A 27 -7.13 0.71 7.44
C PRO A 27 -7.62 -0.37 8.41
N VAL A 28 -8.30 0.06 9.47
CA VAL A 28 -9.08 -0.85 10.32
C VAL A 28 -10.03 -1.66 9.44
N ILE A 29 -9.95 -2.99 9.50
CA ILE A 29 -10.79 -3.89 8.73
C ILE A 29 -12.08 -4.25 9.46
N CYS A 30 -12.04 -4.37 10.78
CA CYS A 30 -13.22 -4.73 11.57
C CYS A 30 -13.50 -3.68 12.64
N GLU A 31 -14.77 -3.31 12.75
CA GLU A 31 -15.28 -2.43 13.80
C GLU A 31 -14.86 -2.93 15.21
N GLY A 32 -14.34 -2.01 16.01
CA GLY A 32 -13.85 -2.30 17.36
C GLY A 32 -12.44 -2.92 17.43
N ASN A 33 -11.85 -3.36 16.30
CA ASN A 33 -10.48 -3.86 16.24
C ASN A 33 -9.52 -2.83 15.63
N ILE A 34 -9.25 -1.75 16.39
CA ILE A 34 -8.50 -0.57 15.92
C ILE A 34 -7.08 -0.85 15.43
N ASP A 35 -6.44 -1.93 15.91
CA ASP A 35 -5.05 -2.26 15.58
C ASP A 35 -4.93 -3.43 14.59
N ASN A 36 -6.06 -3.87 13.99
CA ASN A 36 -6.12 -5.09 13.17
C ASN A 36 -5.47 -6.30 13.89
N SER A 37 -5.77 -6.45 15.17
CA SER A 37 -5.29 -7.55 16.00
C SER A 37 -5.69 -8.89 15.38
N LEU A 38 -4.72 -9.79 15.30
CA LEU A 38 -4.93 -11.12 14.76
C LEU A 38 -5.40 -12.06 15.86
N ARG A 39 -6.17 -13.08 15.48
CA ARG A 39 -6.50 -14.19 16.38
C ARG A 39 -5.22 -14.84 16.90
N ARG A 40 -5.30 -15.34 18.14
CA ARG A 40 -4.19 -15.97 18.84
C ARG A 40 -3.52 -17.10 18.07
N CYS A 41 -2.27 -17.37 18.48
CA CYS A 41 -1.44 -18.43 17.94
C CYS A 41 -0.52 -19.01 19.03
N PRO A 42 -0.74 -20.26 19.49
CA PRO A 42 -1.96 -21.03 19.26
C PRO A 42 -3.18 -20.39 19.94
N ASP A 43 -4.36 -20.60 19.39
CA ASP A 43 -5.64 -20.30 20.03
C ASP A 43 -6.10 -21.49 20.90
N TYR A 44 -7.22 -21.35 21.60
CA TYR A 44 -7.80 -22.39 22.48
C TYR A 44 -8.03 -23.73 21.77
N ASP A 45 -8.25 -23.71 20.46
CA ASP A 45 -8.46 -24.88 19.61
C ASP A 45 -7.14 -25.47 19.04
N SER A 46 -5.99 -25.00 19.54
CA SER A 46 -4.64 -25.33 19.07
C SER A 46 -4.33 -24.94 17.63
N THR A 47 -5.22 -24.19 16.96
CA THR A 47 -4.96 -23.63 15.64
C THR A 47 -4.36 -22.23 15.76
N CYS A 48 -4.01 -21.61 14.63
CA CYS A 48 -3.28 -20.35 14.64
C CYS A 48 -3.88 -19.36 13.63
N GLY A 49 -4.09 -18.11 14.08
CA GLY A 49 -4.60 -17.02 13.24
C GLY A 49 -3.55 -16.27 12.42
N SER A 50 -2.26 -16.60 12.55
CA SER A 50 -1.20 -15.94 11.81
C SER A 50 -1.06 -16.48 10.38
N TYR A 51 -0.29 -15.76 9.56
CA TYR A 51 -0.05 -16.15 8.17
C TYR A 51 0.67 -17.50 8.10
N GLY A 52 0.09 -18.45 7.37
CA GLY A 52 0.58 -19.83 7.36
C GLY A 52 0.26 -20.58 8.65
N GLY A 53 -0.74 -20.16 9.41
CA GLY A 53 -1.22 -20.88 10.60
C GLY A 53 -1.89 -22.21 10.23
N LYS A 54 -1.63 -23.25 11.04
CA LYS A 54 -2.25 -24.57 10.94
C LYS A 54 -3.72 -24.49 11.37
N ARG A 55 -4.61 -25.09 10.59
CA ARG A 55 -6.05 -25.28 10.88
C ARG A 55 -6.33 -26.66 11.46
N PHE A 56 -7.55 -26.87 11.91
CA PHE A 56 -7.98 -28.13 12.53
C PHE A 56 -7.87 -29.34 11.60
N ASP A 57 -7.99 -29.13 10.30
CA ASP A 57 -7.86 -30.13 9.23
C ASP A 57 -6.43 -30.23 8.69
N GLU A 58 -5.48 -29.71 9.46
CA GLU A 58 -4.04 -29.69 9.17
C GLU A 58 -3.62 -28.86 7.97
N ARG A 59 -4.55 -28.14 7.33
CA ARG A 59 -4.20 -27.19 6.27
C ARG A 59 -3.49 -25.97 6.83
N TYR A 60 -2.59 -25.42 6.03
CA TYR A 60 -1.91 -24.16 6.30
C TYR A 60 -2.49 -23.06 5.41
N ILE A 61 -3.12 -22.06 6.01
CA ILE A 61 -3.82 -21.01 5.25
C ILE A 61 -2.87 -19.85 4.95
N LYS A 62 -2.80 -19.45 3.68
CA LYS A 62 -2.08 -18.26 3.22
C LYS A 62 -2.96 -17.01 3.37
N GLY A 63 -3.17 -16.64 4.63
CA GLY A 63 -3.99 -15.52 5.08
C GLY A 63 -3.91 -15.39 6.60
N VAL A 64 -4.51 -14.35 7.15
CA VAL A 64 -4.56 -14.10 8.59
C VAL A 64 -6.01 -14.04 9.08
N ASP A 65 -6.23 -14.44 10.32
CA ASP A 65 -7.50 -14.26 11.01
C ASP A 65 -7.49 -12.92 11.74
N ILE A 66 -8.31 -11.97 11.31
CA ILE A 66 -8.47 -10.68 11.98
C ILE A 66 -9.61 -10.81 12.99
N LEU A 67 -9.35 -10.47 14.26
CA LEU A 67 -10.38 -10.50 15.30
C LEU A 67 -11.56 -9.61 14.90
N CYS A 68 -12.75 -10.16 14.99
CA CYS A 68 -13.96 -9.48 14.57
C CYS A 68 -15.18 -10.11 15.24
N GLN A 69 -15.89 -9.33 16.06
CA GLN A 69 -17.10 -9.81 16.73
C GLN A 69 -18.21 -10.04 15.71
N PRO A 70 -19.16 -10.97 15.92
CA PRO A 70 -20.26 -11.18 14.99
C PRO A 70 -21.08 -9.91 14.78
N SER A 71 -21.56 -9.69 13.55
CA SER A 71 -22.32 -8.51 13.10
C SER A 71 -21.56 -7.18 13.08
N SER A 72 -20.29 -7.16 13.50
CA SER A 72 -19.43 -5.97 13.38
C SER A 72 -19.28 -5.55 11.92
N ALA A 73 -19.27 -4.24 11.67
CA ALA A 73 -19.02 -3.71 10.35
C ALA A 73 -17.61 -4.10 9.88
N VAL A 74 -17.50 -4.51 8.62
CA VAL A 74 -16.26 -4.84 7.93
C VAL A 74 -16.00 -3.82 6.84
N TYR A 75 -14.78 -3.29 6.79
CA TYR A 75 -14.39 -2.18 5.94
C TYR A 75 -13.49 -2.61 4.78
N ALA A 76 -13.57 -1.89 3.66
CA ALA A 76 -12.72 -2.09 2.50
C ALA A 76 -11.24 -1.77 2.82
N PRO A 77 -10.30 -2.68 2.49
CA PRO A 77 -8.88 -2.49 2.75
C PRO A 77 -8.27 -1.38 1.89
N PHE A 78 -8.80 -1.20 0.68
CA PHE A 78 -8.31 -0.27 -0.33
C PHE A 78 -9.36 0.01 -1.39
N ASP A 79 -9.11 1.01 -2.22
CA ASP A 79 -9.93 1.34 -3.38
C ASP A 79 -9.91 0.21 -4.40
N GLY A 80 -11.09 -0.15 -4.94
CA GLY A 80 -11.16 -1.22 -5.92
C GLY A 80 -12.56 -1.63 -6.33
N VAL A 81 -12.64 -2.75 -7.04
CA VAL A 81 -13.90 -3.36 -7.49
C VAL A 81 -14.14 -4.64 -6.71
N ILE A 82 -15.29 -4.73 -6.04
CA ILE A 82 -15.73 -5.94 -5.33
C ILE A 82 -16.44 -6.91 -6.27
N THR A 83 -16.28 -8.20 -5.97
CA THR A 83 -17.07 -9.31 -6.52
C THR A 83 -17.36 -10.29 -5.39
N TYR A 84 -18.56 -10.87 -5.39
CA TYR A 84 -18.91 -11.92 -4.44
C TYR A 84 -17.98 -13.15 -4.57
N GLN A 85 -17.57 -13.68 -3.42
CA GLN A 85 -16.66 -14.83 -3.31
C GLN A 85 -17.24 -15.87 -2.36
N ARG A 86 -17.17 -17.13 -2.77
CA ARG A 86 -17.49 -18.30 -1.94
C ARG A 86 -16.19 -19.04 -1.59
N PRO A 87 -15.71 -19.01 -0.34
CA PRO A 87 -14.43 -19.62 0.05
C PRO A 87 -14.45 -21.16 -0.04
N PHE A 88 -15.57 -21.81 0.27
CA PHE A 88 -15.69 -23.27 0.33
C PHE A 88 -16.55 -23.87 -0.78
N ARG A 89 -17.51 -23.10 -1.32
CA ARG A 89 -18.49 -23.55 -2.32
C ARG A 89 -19.36 -24.72 -1.84
N ASP A 90 -19.62 -24.79 -0.54
CA ASP A 90 -20.36 -25.87 0.14
C ASP A 90 -21.72 -25.43 0.72
N ASN A 91 -22.08 -24.15 0.56
CA ASN A 91 -23.30 -23.52 1.12
C ASN A 91 -23.32 -23.50 2.66
N SER A 92 -22.17 -23.66 3.33
CA SER A 92 -22.08 -23.46 4.78
C SER A 92 -22.39 -22.00 5.14
N CYS A 93 -22.78 -21.75 6.40
CA CYS A 93 -23.18 -20.39 6.83
C CYS A 93 -22.04 -19.36 6.72
N ILE A 94 -20.79 -19.82 6.62
CA ILE A 94 -19.58 -19.01 6.49
C ILE A 94 -19.03 -19.00 5.05
N ASP A 95 -19.72 -19.62 4.08
CA ASP A 95 -19.33 -19.68 2.67
C ASP A 95 -19.65 -18.38 1.92
N HIS A 96 -19.41 -17.25 2.58
CA HIS A 96 -19.67 -15.92 2.09
C HIS A 96 -18.46 -15.02 2.31
N GLY A 97 -18.17 -14.22 1.29
CA GLY A 97 -17.07 -13.30 1.29
C GLY A 97 -17.09 -12.35 0.10
N LEU A 98 -16.10 -11.48 0.08
CA LEU A 98 -15.85 -10.57 -1.02
C LEU A 98 -14.41 -10.73 -1.50
N ARG A 99 -14.24 -10.62 -2.81
CA ARG A 99 -12.95 -10.46 -3.48
C ARG A 99 -12.88 -9.02 -4.02
N ILE A 100 -11.79 -8.31 -3.72
CA ILE A 100 -11.57 -6.91 -4.07
C ILE A 100 -10.37 -6.84 -4.99
N THR A 101 -10.57 -6.45 -6.25
CA THR A 101 -9.46 -6.12 -7.16
C THR A 101 -9.06 -4.67 -6.92
N GLY A 102 -7.80 -4.43 -6.55
CA GLY A 102 -7.31 -3.08 -6.30
C GLY A 102 -7.28 -2.21 -7.56
N GLU A 103 -7.61 -0.93 -7.39
CA GLU A 103 -7.46 0.13 -8.39
C GLU A 103 -6.41 1.17 -7.91
N GLY A 104 -5.97 2.06 -8.79
CA GLY A 104 -4.96 3.08 -8.46
C GLY A 104 -3.63 2.50 -7.95
N GLN A 105 -3.18 2.93 -6.78
CA GLN A 105 -1.92 2.44 -6.19
C GLN A 105 -1.97 0.96 -5.77
N TRP A 106 -3.17 0.36 -5.69
CA TRP A 106 -3.38 -1.04 -5.33
C TRP A 106 -3.55 -1.96 -6.55
N ILE A 107 -3.30 -1.46 -7.77
CA ILE A 107 -3.33 -2.30 -8.97
C ILE A 107 -2.39 -3.49 -8.80
N GLY A 108 -2.90 -4.68 -9.10
CA GLY A 108 -2.20 -5.94 -8.92
C GLY A 108 -2.45 -6.59 -7.55
N TYR A 109 -2.92 -5.83 -6.55
CA TYR A 109 -3.39 -6.41 -5.30
C TYR A 109 -4.81 -6.98 -5.44
N ILE A 110 -5.03 -8.09 -4.75
CA ILE A 110 -6.35 -8.70 -4.57
C ILE A 110 -6.50 -9.02 -3.09
N ALA A 111 -7.56 -8.50 -2.46
CA ALA A 111 -7.96 -8.90 -1.12
C ALA A 111 -9.13 -9.87 -1.22
N VAL A 112 -9.08 -10.96 -0.46
CA VAL A 112 -10.21 -11.87 -0.25
C VAL A 112 -10.56 -11.85 1.22
N ILE A 113 -11.77 -11.43 1.53
CA ILE A 113 -12.30 -11.31 2.89
C ILE A 113 -13.45 -12.29 3.01
N SER A 114 -13.28 -13.32 3.84
CA SER A 114 -14.27 -14.38 4.05
C SER A 114 -14.89 -14.28 5.44
N TYR A 115 -16.02 -14.98 5.61
CA TYR A 115 -16.82 -14.99 6.84
C TYR A 115 -17.52 -13.66 7.07
N ILE A 116 -18.00 -13.05 5.98
CA ILE A 116 -18.77 -11.81 6.01
C ILE A 116 -20.06 -11.96 5.22
N GLU A 117 -21.11 -11.29 5.67
CA GLU A 117 -22.34 -11.03 4.93
C GLU A 117 -22.18 -9.72 4.15
N PRO A 118 -22.05 -9.76 2.82
CA PRO A 118 -21.84 -8.55 2.03
C PRO A 118 -23.11 -7.69 1.99
N ILE A 119 -22.97 -6.36 2.16
CA ILE A 119 -24.11 -5.43 1.92
C ILE A 119 -24.36 -5.19 0.42
N ARG A 120 -23.38 -5.55 -0.42
CA ARG A 120 -23.42 -5.49 -1.88
C ARG A 120 -22.53 -6.57 -2.48
N TYR A 121 -22.92 -7.11 -3.63
CA TYR A 121 -22.22 -8.23 -4.28
C TYR A 121 -21.30 -7.81 -5.44
N GLY A 122 -21.29 -6.52 -5.79
CA GLY A 122 -20.51 -5.97 -6.90
C GLY A 122 -20.44 -4.44 -6.87
N GLY A 123 -19.52 -3.89 -7.64
CA GLY A 123 -19.34 -2.44 -7.81
C GLY A 123 -18.01 -1.90 -7.27
N ARG A 124 -17.82 -0.59 -7.37
CA ARG A 124 -16.63 0.09 -6.84
C ARG A 124 -16.78 0.40 -5.36
N VAL A 125 -15.67 0.29 -4.64
CA VAL A 125 -15.54 0.63 -3.22
C VAL A 125 -14.36 1.57 -3.03
N HIS A 126 -14.46 2.45 -2.05
CA HIS A 126 -13.34 3.22 -1.55
C HIS A 126 -12.81 2.60 -0.27
N ARG A 127 -11.53 2.82 0.00
CA ARG A 127 -10.86 2.44 1.24
C ARG A 127 -11.67 2.94 2.44
N GLY A 128 -11.96 2.06 3.37
CA GLY A 128 -12.75 2.37 4.56
C GLY A 128 -14.27 2.34 4.36
N ASP A 129 -14.78 2.10 3.14
CA ASP A 129 -16.21 1.84 2.93
C ASP A 129 -16.64 0.61 3.73
N ILE A 130 -17.84 0.63 4.30
CA ILE A 130 -18.49 -0.60 4.81
C ILE A 130 -18.80 -1.49 3.60
N ILE A 131 -18.36 -2.75 3.68
CA ILE A 131 -18.55 -3.76 2.61
C ILE A 131 -19.42 -4.94 3.07
N GLY A 132 -19.59 -5.11 4.37
CA GLY A 132 -20.32 -6.24 4.94
C GLY A 132 -20.34 -6.20 6.46
N HIS A 133 -20.95 -7.22 7.03
CA HIS A 133 -20.91 -7.51 8.45
C HIS A 133 -20.27 -8.87 8.68
N SER A 134 -19.49 -9.04 9.73
CA SER A 134 -18.91 -10.34 10.08
C SER A 134 -19.98 -11.36 10.43
N LEU A 135 -19.77 -12.61 10.02
CA LEU A 135 -20.67 -13.71 10.29
C LEU A 135 -20.38 -14.35 11.65
N THR A 136 -21.38 -15.01 12.20
CA THR A 136 -21.16 -15.97 13.28
C THR A 136 -20.48 -17.23 12.74
N LEU A 137 -19.48 -17.72 13.46
CA LEU A 137 -18.77 -18.95 13.12
C LEU A 137 -19.41 -20.19 13.77
N SER A 138 -20.61 -20.05 14.34
CA SER A 138 -21.32 -21.09 15.10
C SER A 138 -21.71 -22.34 14.30
N CYS A 139 -21.74 -22.29 12.97
CA CYS A 139 -22.02 -23.46 12.13
C CYS A 139 -20.76 -24.29 11.81
N LEU A 140 -19.57 -23.87 12.25
CA LEU A 140 -18.38 -24.69 12.15
C LEU A 140 -18.56 -25.96 13.01
N PRO A 141 -18.13 -27.14 12.54
CA PRO A 141 -18.47 -28.45 13.13
C PRO A 141 -17.80 -28.75 14.49
N ARG A 142 -17.55 -27.75 15.35
CA ARG A 142 -16.99 -27.92 16.70
C ARG A 142 -17.72 -27.06 17.75
N PRO A 143 -18.83 -27.58 18.32
CA PRO A 143 -19.57 -26.91 19.40
C PRO A 143 -18.73 -26.71 20.67
N ASP A 144 -17.76 -27.60 20.93
CA ASP A 144 -16.99 -27.66 22.18
C ASP A 144 -15.70 -26.83 22.16
N SER A 145 -15.36 -26.25 21.01
CA SER A 145 -14.12 -25.50 20.83
C SER A 145 -14.42 -24.01 20.89
N HIS A 146 -14.07 -23.38 22.01
CA HIS A 146 -13.98 -21.93 22.04
C HIS A 146 -12.87 -21.50 21.08
N PHE A 147 -13.14 -20.53 20.22
CA PHE A 147 -12.13 -19.84 19.42
C PHE A 147 -12.57 -18.39 19.30
N GLU A 148 -11.61 -17.49 19.10
CA GLU A 148 -11.94 -16.07 19.04
C GLU A 148 -12.71 -15.75 17.74
N PRO A 149 -13.82 -15.00 17.79
CA PRO A 149 -14.52 -14.53 16.60
C PRO A 149 -13.58 -13.77 15.67
N HIS A 150 -13.59 -14.13 14.39
CA HIS A 150 -12.67 -13.56 13.41
C HIS A 150 -13.23 -13.64 11.99
N ILE A 151 -12.63 -12.85 11.10
CA ILE A 151 -12.76 -12.98 9.65
C ILE A 151 -11.44 -13.47 9.06
N LEU A 152 -11.49 -14.16 7.91
CA LEU A 152 -10.28 -14.56 7.19
C LEU A 152 -9.93 -13.50 6.15
N PHE A 153 -8.74 -12.92 6.27
CA PHE A 153 -8.19 -11.94 5.33
C PHE A 153 -7.00 -12.55 4.56
N GLN A 154 -7.13 -12.61 3.25
CA GLN A 154 -6.07 -13.07 2.35
C GLN A 154 -5.70 -11.94 1.39
N LEU A 155 -4.39 -11.74 1.20
CA LEU A 155 -3.86 -10.73 0.30
C LEU A 155 -2.99 -11.40 -0.74
N TYR A 156 -3.18 -10.99 -1.99
CA TYR A 156 -2.39 -11.45 -3.12
C TYR A 156 -1.81 -10.25 -3.85
N LEU A 157 -0.59 -10.38 -4.33
CA LEU A 157 0.05 -9.44 -5.25
C LEU A 157 0.37 -10.19 -6.53
N GLN A 158 -0.20 -9.73 -7.65
CA GLN A 158 -0.01 -10.35 -8.97
C GLN A 158 -0.32 -11.86 -8.98
N GLY A 159 -1.33 -12.26 -8.20
CA GLY A 159 -1.76 -13.66 -8.07
C GLY A 159 -0.95 -14.50 -7.07
N GLN A 160 0.14 -13.97 -6.49
CA GLN A 160 0.92 -14.65 -5.47
C GLN A 160 0.45 -14.26 -4.05
N PRO A 161 0.31 -15.22 -3.12
CA PRO A 161 -0.10 -14.90 -1.76
C PRO A 161 1.01 -14.11 -1.03
N VAL A 162 0.62 -13.02 -0.40
CA VAL A 162 1.49 -12.13 0.39
C VAL A 162 1.11 -12.25 1.85
N ASN A 163 2.08 -12.13 2.77
CA ASN A 163 1.78 -12.03 4.18
C ASN A 163 1.18 -10.65 4.49
N PRO A 164 -0.12 -10.55 4.83
CA PRO A 164 -0.77 -9.25 5.04
C PRO A 164 -0.45 -8.64 6.40
N THR A 165 0.23 -9.37 7.31
CA THR A 165 0.46 -8.93 8.70
C THR A 165 1.05 -7.53 8.76
N TYR A 166 2.07 -7.28 7.95
CA TYR A 166 2.71 -5.97 7.90
C TYR A 166 1.90 -4.96 7.09
N HIS A 167 1.13 -5.35 6.08
CA HIS A 167 0.20 -4.41 5.43
C HIS A 167 -0.90 -3.90 6.38
N LEU A 168 -1.29 -4.73 7.36
CA LEU A 168 -2.30 -4.44 8.38
C LEU A 168 -1.75 -3.64 9.57
N LYS A 169 -0.44 -3.75 9.86
CA LYS A 169 0.21 -3.20 11.07
C LYS A 169 1.28 -2.14 10.79
N GLU A 170 1.93 -2.19 9.63
CA GLU A 170 3.07 -1.37 9.23
C GLU A 170 2.80 -0.68 7.87
N CYS A 171 2.80 0.64 7.91
CA CYS A 171 2.22 1.50 6.88
C CYS A 171 3.11 1.82 5.66
N MET A 172 4.18 1.06 5.40
CA MET A 172 5.20 1.50 4.42
C MET A 172 5.48 0.49 3.32
N CYS A 173 4.47 -0.03 2.65
CA CYS A 173 4.68 -0.59 1.31
C CYS A 173 4.67 0.54 0.28
N THR A 174 5.67 0.54 -0.59
CA THR A 174 5.79 1.51 -1.68
C THR A 174 4.75 1.14 -2.73
N GLY A 175 3.77 2.03 -2.97
CA GLY A 175 2.85 1.87 -4.09
C GLY A 175 3.59 1.86 -5.43
N GLN A 176 2.85 1.68 -6.52
CA GLN A 176 3.38 1.84 -7.87
C GLN A 176 4.14 3.16 -8.00
N VAL A 177 5.42 3.14 -8.40
CA VAL A 177 6.22 4.37 -8.58
C VAL A 177 6.24 4.85 -10.03
N CYS A 178 6.23 3.91 -10.98
CA CYS A 178 6.18 4.23 -12.41
C CYS A 178 4.94 3.63 -13.07
N GLU A 179 4.26 4.44 -13.89
CA GLU A 179 3.05 4.07 -14.60
C GLU A 179 3.16 2.77 -15.41
N SER A 180 4.28 2.57 -16.12
CA SER A 180 4.50 1.35 -16.92
C SER A 180 4.94 0.15 -16.08
N ASN A 181 5.11 0.30 -14.76
CA ASN A 181 5.69 -0.71 -13.88
C ASN A 181 4.88 -0.89 -12.60
N VAL A 182 3.69 -1.45 -12.76
CA VAL A 182 2.71 -1.73 -11.70
C VAL A 182 3.28 -2.51 -10.52
N GLY A 183 4.23 -3.43 -10.76
CA GLY A 183 4.83 -4.26 -9.71
C GLY A 183 6.17 -3.77 -9.17
N ASN A 184 6.58 -2.54 -9.51
CA ASN A 184 7.90 -2.02 -9.18
C ASN A 184 9.05 -3.01 -9.53
N LYS A 185 8.92 -3.72 -10.65
CA LYS A 185 9.93 -4.69 -11.13
C LYS A 185 11.29 -4.02 -11.25
N LEU A 186 12.30 -4.63 -10.64
CA LEU A 186 13.67 -4.16 -10.71
C LEU A 186 14.25 -4.38 -12.12
N ALA A 187 15.03 -3.42 -12.59
CA ALA A 187 15.83 -3.53 -13.81
C ALA A 187 17.19 -4.19 -13.51
N SER A 188 17.74 -3.96 -12.32
CA SER A 188 19.01 -4.50 -11.84
C SER A 188 18.92 -4.82 -10.34
N VAL A 189 19.90 -5.54 -9.82
CA VAL A 189 19.99 -5.80 -8.37
C VAL A 189 20.14 -4.48 -7.59
N PRO A 190 19.64 -4.39 -6.35
CA PRO A 190 19.80 -3.19 -5.52
C PRO A 190 21.26 -2.75 -5.45
N TYR A 191 21.51 -1.48 -5.74
CA TYR A 191 22.85 -0.93 -5.81
C TYR A 191 23.44 -0.83 -4.40
N GLN A 192 24.58 -1.49 -4.18
CA GLN A 192 25.41 -1.35 -2.99
C GLN A 192 26.85 -1.13 -3.45
N ASN A 193 27.36 0.10 -3.43
CA ASN A 193 28.77 0.28 -3.77
C ASN A 193 29.70 -0.12 -2.61
N ARG A 194 30.94 -0.49 -2.95
CA ARG A 194 31.97 -0.91 -1.99
C ARG A 194 32.50 0.22 -1.09
N ARG A 195 32.16 1.49 -1.37
CA ARG A 195 32.65 2.68 -0.65
C ARG A 195 31.61 3.34 0.26
N GLY A 196 30.40 2.80 0.35
CA GLY A 196 29.31 3.33 1.17
C GLY A 196 28.55 4.54 0.60
N PHE A 197 28.76 4.91 -0.66
CA PHE A 197 28.06 6.01 -1.33
C PHE A 197 26.91 5.50 -2.21
N GLY A 198 25.67 5.82 -1.86
CA GLY A 198 24.47 5.46 -2.64
C GLY A 198 24.01 4.01 -2.42
N LYS A 199 22.83 3.85 -1.81
CA LYS A 199 22.08 2.58 -1.82
C LYS A 199 20.73 2.84 -2.46
N GLY A 200 20.37 2.09 -3.50
CA GLY A 200 19.11 2.34 -4.19
C GLY A 200 18.69 1.24 -5.14
N TRP A 201 17.59 1.48 -5.84
CA TRP A 201 16.90 0.51 -6.68
C TRP A 201 16.63 1.11 -8.06
N THR A 202 17.08 0.40 -9.09
CA THR A 202 16.75 0.74 -10.48
C THR A 202 15.44 0.02 -10.84
N LEU A 203 14.36 0.78 -11.07
CA LEU A 203 13.07 0.26 -11.49
C LEU A 203 12.91 0.37 -13.00
N LYS A 204 12.30 -0.65 -13.61
CA LYS A 204 11.83 -0.57 -14.99
C LYS A 204 10.77 0.52 -15.13
N CYS A 205 10.79 1.29 -16.21
CA CYS A 205 9.92 2.43 -16.44
C CYS A 205 9.90 2.80 -17.94
N HIS A 206 9.38 1.91 -18.77
CA HIS A 206 9.34 2.06 -20.23
C HIS A 206 8.32 3.12 -20.68
N ALA A 207 8.45 3.56 -21.93
CA ALA A 207 7.42 4.41 -22.54
C ALA A 207 6.05 3.71 -22.59
N VAL A 208 4.99 4.49 -22.46
CA VAL A 208 3.60 4.02 -22.52
C VAL A 208 3.08 4.21 -23.95
N GLN A 209 2.45 3.18 -24.49
CA GLN A 209 1.79 3.24 -25.79
C GLN A 209 0.34 3.71 -25.62
N GLU A 210 -0.07 4.69 -26.40
CA GLU A 210 -1.43 5.25 -26.39
C GLU A 210 -2.00 5.33 -27.79
N LEU A 211 -3.28 4.96 -27.92
CA LEU A 211 -4.06 5.17 -29.14
C LEU A 211 -4.46 6.65 -29.21
N THR A 212 -4.00 7.33 -30.24
CA THR A 212 -4.43 8.69 -30.53
C THR A 212 -5.86 8.71 -31.07
N ASN A 213 -6.50 9.88 -31.05
CA ASN A 213 -7.85 10.07 -31.61
C ASN A 213 -7.95 9.70 -33.11
N ASN A 214 -6.83 9.64 -33.81
CA ASN A 214 -6.75 9.26 -35.22
C ASN A 214 -6.52 7.75 -35.42
N GLY A 215 -6.49 6.96 -34.34
CA GLY A 215 -6.21 5.53 -34.38
C GLY A 215 -4.73 5.15 -34.50
N GLU A 216 -3.83 6.13 -34.53
CA GLU A 216 -2.38 5.89 -34.57
C GLU A 216 -1.83 5.63 -33.17
N MET A 217 -0.88 4.70 -33.05
CA MET A 217 -0.18 4.41 -31.81
C MET A 217 0.92 5.44 -31.56
N SER A 218 0.80 6.23 -30.50
CA SER A 218 1.82 7.18 -30.05
C SER A 218 2.52 6.65 -28.80
N SER A 219 3.78 7.02 -28.63
CA SER A 219 4.57 6.69 -27.44
C SER A 219 4.77 7.94 -26.60
N ARG A 220 4.49 7.86 -25.29
CA ARG A 220 4.77 8.95 -24.34
C ARG A 220 5.57 8.48 -23.14
N LEU A 221 6.16 9.44 -22.45
CA LEU A 221 6.89 9.19 -21.22
C LEU A 221 5.90 8.81 -20.10
N PRO A 222 6.25 7.79 -19.28
CA PRO A 222 5.40 7.35 -18.17
C PRO A 222 5.36 8.38 -17.06
N ASP A 223 4.23 8.44 -16.37
CA ASP A 223 4.06 9.21 -15.15
C ASP A 223 4.81 8.58 -13.96
N ILE A 224 5.26 9.43 -13.05
CA ILE A 224 5.94 9.07 -11.80
C ILE A 224 5.05 9.43 -10.62
N TYR A 225 4.83 8.44 -9.76
CA TYR A 225 4.00 8.52 -8.58
C TYR A 225 4.86 8.58 -7.31
N ALA A 226 4.33 9.20 -6.26
CA ALA A 226 5.02 9.33 -4.99
C ALA A 226 5.19 7.96 -4.31
N PRO A 227 6.42 7.51 -4.01
CA PRO A 227 6.67 6.24 -3.32
C PRO A 227 6.33 6.31 -1.82
N ILE A 228 6.23 7.50 -1.24
CA ILE A 228 5.95 7.73 0.18
C ILE A 228 5.01 8.93 0.33
N ASP A 229 4.35 9.04 1.48
CA ASP A 229 3.74 10.31 1.88
C ASP A 229 4.81 11.34 2.22
N GLY A 230 4.50 12.60 1.96
CA GLY A 230 5.42 13.72 2.11
C GLY A 230 4.73 14.99 2.58
N HIS A 231 5.51 15.88 3.17
CA HIS A 231 5.11 17.25 3.49
C HIS A 231 5.93 18.31 2.73
N PHE A 232 6.90 17.87 1.93
CA PHE A 232 7.69 18.73 1.06
C PHE A 232 8.12 17.98 -0.19
N LEU A 233 7.98 18.64 -1.34
CA LEU A 233 8.45 18.17 -2.64
C LEU A 233 9.55 19.11 -3.14
N GLY A 234 10.73 18.58 -3.39
CA GLY A 234 11.91 19.35 -3.78
C GLY A 234 12.52 18.87 -5.09
N ARG A 235 13.35 19.74 -5.66
CA ARG A 235 14.32 19.36 -6.69
C ARG A 235 15.65 19.07 -6.01
N PHE A 236 16.34 18.03 -6.46
CA PHE A 236 17.76 17.89 -6.18
C PHE A 236 18.53 17.73 -7.50
N ARG A 237 19.80 18.10 -7.48
CA ARG A 237 20.70 17.95 -8.62
C ARG A 237 21.75 16.90 -8.28
N PRO A 238 21.61 15.66 -8.78
CA PRO A 238 22.65 14.65 -8.56
C PRO A 238 23.97 15.10 -9.19
N MET A 239 25.06 14.94 -8.44
CA MET A 239 26.41 15.12 -8.98
C MET A 239 26.83 13.78 -9.63
N PRO A 240 27.43 13.80 -10.83
CA PRO A 240 28.03 12.59 -11.39
C PRO A 240 29.20 12.13 -10.49
N LEU A 241 29.27 10.85 -10.11
CA LEU A 241 30.47 10.32 -9.47
C LEU A 241 31.66 10.26 -10.44
N ALA A 242 32.85 10.54 -9.91
CA ALA A 242 34.12 10.60 -10.63
C ALA A 242 34.55 9.27 -11.30
N ASP A 243 33.92 8.14 -10.94
CA ASP A 243 34.35 6.78 -11.30
C ASP A 243 33.38 6.08 -12.28
N GLY A 244 32.40 6.82 -12.84
CA GLY A 244 31.78 6.46 -14.13
C GLY A 244 30.74 5.34 -14.16
N VAL A 245 30.13 4.90 -13.05
CA VAL A 245 29.01 3.93 -13.11
C VAL A 245 27.84 4.41 -12.30
N GLU A 246 26.90 5.12 -12.94
CA GLU A 246 25.67 5.54 -12.28
C GLU A 246 24.48 5.58 -13.24
N ASP A 247 23.42 4.84 -12.89
CA ASP A 247 22.15 4.66 -13.63
C ASP A 247 21.31 5.96 -13.81
N TYR A 248 21.89 7.15 -13.63
CA TYR A 248 21.15 8.44 -13.55
C TYR A 248 21.63 9.56 -14.50
N GLN A 249 22.19 9.18 -15.65
CA GLN A 249 22.88 10.09 -16.59
C GLN A 249 21.99 10.96 -17.50
N CYS A 250 20.67 10.99 -17.33
CA CYS A 250 19.79 11.70 -18.28
C CYS A 250 19.91 13.23 -18.15
N THR A 251 19.77 13.75 -16.92
CA THR A 251 19.98 15.16 -16.56
C THR A 251 20.29 15.25 -15.07
N ASN A 252 20.81 16.39 -14.61
CA ASN A 252 20.95 16.69 -13.18
C ASN A 252 19.60 17.05 -12.50
N ASN A 253 18.51 16.39 -12.88
CA ASN A 253 17.19 16.59 -12.26
C ASN A 253 16.74 15.32 -11.57
N GLY A 254 16.42 15.47 -10.30
CA GLY A 254 15.68 14.48 -9.54
C GLY A 254 14.62 15.14 -8.68
N ILE A 255 13.66 14.31 -8.26
CA ILE A 255 12.57 14.69 -7.37
C ILE A 255 12.89 14.15 -5.97
N PHE A 256 12.83 15.04 -4.98
CA PHE A 256 13.01 14.69 -3.58
C PHE A 256 11.69 14.83 -2.82
N ILE A 257 11.37 13.87 -1.96
CA ILE A 257 10.22 13.91 -1.06
C ILE A 257 10.72 13.78 0.38
N LEU A 258 10.29 14.71 1.24
CA LEU A 258 10.49 14.64 2.68
C LEU A 258 9.18 14.20 3.35
N GLY A 259 9.17 12.98 3.88
CA GLY A 259 8.13 12.44 4.75
C GLY A 259 8.45 12.67 6.23
N ALA A 260 7.59 12.14 7.12
CA ALA A 260 7.78 12.26 8.57
C ALA A 260 9.05 11.50 9.02
N ASP A 261 9.14 10.22 8.69
CA ASP A 261 10.32 9.39 8.97
C ASP A 261 11.08 8.98 7.70
N PHE A 262 10.48 9.11 6.53
CA PHE A 262 11.06 8.66 5.26
C PHE A 262 11.54 9.81 4.40
N THR A 263 12.61 9.57 3.66
CA THR A 263 13.00 10.44 2.55
C THR A 263 13.16 9.61 1.28
N ALA A 264 12.69 10.17 0.17
CA ALA A 264 12.78 9.54 -1.14
C ALA A 264 13.49 10.48 -2.12
N HIS A 265 14.47 9.94 -2.84
CA HIS A 265 15.14 10.60 -3.96
C HIS A 265 14.85 9.79 -5.22
N ILE A 266 14.21 10.40 -6.21
CA ILE A 266 13.84 9.79 -7.48
C ILE A 266 14.67 10.47 -8.57
N TYR A 267 15.48 9.68 -9.25
CA TYR A 267 16.38 10.10 -10.32
C TYR A 267 15.75 9.78 -11.67
N ASN A 268 16.26 10.42 -12.73
CA ASN A 268 15.70 10.32 -14.09
C ASN A 268 14.22 10.74 -14.18
N ALA A 269 13.79 11.68 -13.33
CA ALA A 269 12.42 12.17 -13.27
C ALA A 269 12.38 13.70 -13.16
N LYS A 270 11.37 14.31 -13.77
CA LYS A 270 11.04 15.73 -13.63
C LYS A 270 9.68 15.91 -12.97
N PHE A 271 9.55 16.93 -12.13
CA PHE A 271 8.28 17.28 -11.49
C PHE A 271 7.24 17.71 -12.53
N SER A 272 6.00 17.31 -12.29
CA SER A 272 4.81 17.73 -13.05
C SER A 272 3.91 18.67 -12.23
N ILE A 273 4.23 18.85 -10.95
CA ILE A 273 3.57 19.74 -10.00
C ILE A 273 4.58 20.72 -9.39
N GLU A 274 4.13 21.88 -8.92
CA GLU A 274 5.01 22.88 -8.33
C GLU A 274 5.70 22.34 -7.08
N PRO A 275 7.04 22.47 -6.94
CA PRO A 275 7.75 22.06 -5.74
C PRO A 275 7.48 23.04 -4.59
N GLY A 276 7.63 22.55 -3.35
CA GLY A 276 7.43 23.34 -2.14
C GLY A 276 6.81 22.53 -1.00
N LYS A 277 6.45 23.25 0.07
CA LYS A 277 5.75 22.67 1.22
C LYS A 277 4.31 22.36 0.83
N GLN A 278 3.97 21.08 0.77
CA GLN A 278 2.65 20.59 0.41
C GLN A 278 2.47 19.16 0.91
N THR A 279 1.23 18.76 1.13
CA THR A 279 0.91 17.36 1.41
C THR A 279 1.02 16.56 0.12
N ILE A 280 1.95 15.61 0.11
CA ILE A 280 2.10 14.61 -0.95
C ILE A 280 1.54 13.30 -0.40
N ARG A 281 0.63 12.69 -1.15
CA ARG A 281 0.11 11.36 -0.84
C ARG A 281 0.87 10.30 -1.63
N GLN A 282 1.17 9.17 -1.01
CA GLN A 282 1.67 8.02 -1.74
C GLN A 282 0.73 7.67 -2.90
N GLY A 283 1.30 7.30 -4.05
CA GLY A 283 0.56 7.06 -5.29
C GLY A 283 0.10 8.33 -6.03
N GLN A 284 0.28 9.53 -5.46
CA GLN A 284 0.00 10.78 -6.16
C GLN A 284 0.96 10.98 -7.32
N LYS A 285 0.47 11.43 -8.48
CA LYS A 285 1.31 11.85 -9.60
C LYS A 285 2.13 13.08 -9.19
N ILE A 286 3.46 12.93 -9.22
CA ILE A 286 4.41 13.98 -8.83
C ILE A 286 5.34 14.38 -9.97
N GLY A 287 5.45 13.55 -11.01
CA GLY A 287 6.38 13.79 -12.09
C GLY A 287 6.15 12.95 -13.32
N GLN A 288 7.11 13.02 -14.22
CA GLN A 288 7.24 12.20 -15.41
C GLN A 288 8.69 11.74 -15.55
N ARG A 289 8.89 10.54 -16.10
CA ARG A 289 10.23 10.08 -16.45
C ARG A 289 10.87 11.04 -17.45
N LEU A 290 12.16 11.27 -17.32
CA LEU A 290 12.95 12.02 -18.29
C LEU A 290 13.21 11.19 -19.54
N ASP A 291 13.22 11.84 -20.69
CA ASP A 291 13.73 11.23 -21.92
C ASP A 291 15.25 11.30 -21.92
N CYS A 292 15.90 10.16 -22.10
CA CYS A 292 17.34 10.00 -21.92
C CYS A 292 17.95 9.53 -23.23
N PRO A 293 18.90 10.28 -23.82
CA PRO A 293 19.45 9.95 -25.13
C PRO A 293 20.31 8.68 -25.16
N SER A 294 20.71 8.13 -24.02
CA SER A 294 21.45 6.86 -23.94
C SER A 294 20.50 5.66 -23.76
N GLU A 295 20.59 4.70 -24.69
CA GLU A 295 19.69 3.54 -24.75
C GLU A 295 19.65 2.72 -23.45
N SER A 296 20.79 2.60 -22.74
CA SER A 296 20.93 1.80 -21.52
C SER A 296 20.08 2.28 -20.33
N PHE A 297 19.72 3.56 -20.27
CA PHE A 297 19.01 4.15 -19.12
C PHE A 297 17.65 4.76 -19.48
N SER A 298 17.36 4.86 -20.78
CA SER A 298 16.13 5.43 -21.35
C SER A 298 14.83 4.80 -20.85
N ASN A 299 14.89 3.63 -20.21
CA ASN A 299 13.72 2.87 -19.79
C ASN A 299 13.65 2.66 -18.28
N ASN A 300 14.45 3.34 -17.47
CA ASN A 300 14.54 3.10 -16.04
C ASN A 300 14.50 4.38 -15.20
N ILE A 301 14.06 4.25 -13.95
CA ILE A 301 14.26 5.26 -12.90
C ILE A 301 15.10 4.66 -11.78
N PHE A 302 15.83 5.50 -11.06
CA PHE A 302 16.56 5.08 -9.86
C PHE A 302 15.96 5.74 -8.62
N ILE A 303 15.79 4.96 -7.57
CA ILE A 303 15.17 5.41 -6.32
C ILE A 303 16.11 5.13 -5.16
N GLU A 304 16.31 6.14 -4.33
CA GLU A 304 16.92 6.03 -3.02
C GLU A 304 15.86 6.32 -1.94
N LEU A 305 15.71 5.38 -1.01
CA LEU A 305 14.87 5.52 0.17
C LEU A 305 15.73 5.53 1.43
N ARG A 306 15.35 6.36 2.40
CA ARG A 306 15.93 6.36 3.75
C ARG A 306 14.84 6.37 4.79
N TYR A 307 15.11 5.71 5.92
CA TYR A 307 14.27 5.74 7.11
C TYR A 307 15.06 6.38 8.25
N LYS A 308 14.52 7.46 8.82
CA LYS A 308 15.15 8.29 9.85
C LYS A 308 16.58 8.72 9.46
N GLY A 309 16.75 9.09 8.19
CA GLY A 309 18.02 9.50 7.60
C GLY A 309 19.02 8.36 7.30
N ARG A 310 18.73 7.12 7.69
CA ARG A 310 19.60 5.96 7.49
C ARG A 310 19.18 5.14 6.26
N PHE A 311 20.17 4.56 5.60
CA PHE A 311 19.94 3.56 4.55
C PHE A 311 19.73 2.17 5.14
N ALA A 312 18.73 1.47 4.63
CA ALA A 312 18.48 0.06 4.93
C ALA A 312 18.06 -0.69 3.65
N ASN A 313 17.86 -2.00 3.75
CA ASN A 313 17.34 -2.78 2.63
C ASN A 313 15.82 -2.64 2.54
N PHE A 314 15.33 -1.77 1.65
CA PHE A 314 13.91 -1.54 1.40
C PHE A 314 13.34 -2.35 0.24
N THR A 315 14.04 -3.40 -0.24
CA THR A 315 13.63 -4.16 -1.43
C THR A 315 12.20 -4.69 -1.32
N ASN A 316 11.84 -5.34 -0.21
CA ASN A 316 10.50 -5.89 -0.04
C ASN A 316 9.43 -4.81 0.06
N LEU A 317 9.75 -3.67 0.68
CA LEU A 317 8.85 -2.52 0.74
C LEU A 317 8.61 -1.93 -0.66
N ILE A 318 9.65 -1.87 -1.50
CA ILE A 318 9.56 -1.35 -2.88
C ILE A 318 8.76 -2.30 -3.76
N LEU A 319 8.98 -3.60 -3.62
CA LEU A 319 8.26 -4.62 -4.38
C LEU A 319 6.83 -4.86 -3.89
N GLY A 320 6.48 -4.40 -2.68
CA GLY A 320 5.19 -4.67 -2.06
C GLY A 320 5.02 -6.11 -1.54
N GLU A 321 6.12 -6.88 -1.46
CA GLU A 321 6.11 -8.28 -1.04
C GLU A 321 5.99 -8.44 0.49
N ASP A 322 6.56 -7.51 1.25
CA ASP A 322 6.48 -7.46 2.70
C ASP A 322 6.68 -6.01 3.15
N CYS A 323 5.72 -5.44 3.89
CA CYS A 323 5.79 -4.06 4.39
C CYS A 323 6.59 -3.92 5.69
N LYS A 324 7.25 -4.99 6.16
CA LYS A 324 8.05 -4.94 7.36
C LYS A 324 9.18 -3.92 7.25
N LEU A 325 9.21 -2.97 8.18
CA LEU A 325 10.29 -2.01 8.28
C LEU A 325 11.63 -2.73 8.52
N PRO A 326 12.69 -2.37 7.79
CA PRO A 326 13.98 -2.99 7.99
C PRO A 326 14.56 -2.60 9.36
N PRO A 327 15.34 -3.49 9.99
CA PRO A 327 16.01 -3.17 11.23
C PRO A 327 16.95 -1.97 11.04
N LEU A 328 16.82 -0.97 11.91
CA LEU A 328 17.77 0.13 11.99
C LEU A 328 19.00 -0.37 12.74
N HIS A 329 20.08 -0.66 12.02
CA HIS A 329 21.41 -0.87 12.60
C HIS A 329 22.10 0.47 12.83
#